data_AF-A0A0H1R580-F1
#
_entry.id   AF-A0A0H1R580-F1
#
_cell.length_a   1.000
_cell.length_b   1.000
_cell.length_c   1.000
_cell.angle_alpha   90.00
_cell.angle_beta   90.00
_cell.angle_gamma   90.00
#
_symmetry.space_group_name_H-M   'P 1'
#
loop_
_entity.id
_entity.type
_entity.pdbx_description
1 polymer ?
#
loop_
_entity_poly.entity_id
_entity_poly.type
_entity_poly.pdbx_seq_one_letter_code
_entity_poly.pdbx_strand_id
1 'polypeptide(L)' 'MLEHRGYQIRLSPTGLEWMAVVARPKQRPALIMALDRDAAIAKAYEWIDRQLASNKPSA' A
#
# COMPACT_ATOMS: atom_id res chain seq x y z
N MET A 1 -4.96 7.16 9.17
CA MET A 1 -5.01 6.95 7.71
C MET A 1 -3.81 7.66 7.12
N LEU A 2 -3.05 6.99 6.25
CA LEU A 2 -1.83 7.55 5.66
C LEU A 2 -2.09 7.83 4.17
N GLU A 3 -1.45 8.86 3.64
CA GLU A 3 -1.48 9.18 2.21
C GLU A 3 -0.06 9.10 1.64
N HIS A 4 0.08 8.52 0.45
CA HIS A 4 1.35 8.47 -0.25
C HIS A 4 1.13 8.50 -1.77
N ARG A 5 1.63 9.54 -2.45
CA ARG A 5 1.56 9.70 -3.91
C ARG A 5 0.14 9.54 -4.49
N GLY A 6 -0.86 10.03 -3.76
CA GLY A 6 -2.28 9.92 -4.14
C GLY A 6 -2.92 8.55 -3.89
N TYR A 7 -2.21 7.62 -3.25
CA TYR A 7 -2.77 6.42 -2.67
C TYR A 7 -3.12 6.65 -1.21
N GLN A 8 -4.23 6.09 -0.79
CA GLN A 8 -4.69 6.05 0.59
C GLN A 8 -4.38 4.70 1.20
N ILE A 9 -3.74 4.70 2.37
CA ILE A 9 -3.36 3.50 3.10
C ILE A 9 -4.14 3.45 4.41
N ARG A 10 -4.98 2.41 4.53
CA ARG A 10 -5.74 2.10 5.74
C ARG A 10 -5.08 0.91 6.41
N LEU A 11 -4.65 1.10 7.66
CA LEU A 11 -4.03 0.06 8.47
C LEU A 11 -5.05 -0.47 9.45
N SER A 12 -5.16 -1.78 9.55
CA SER A 12 -5.98 -2.47 10.55
C SER A 12 -5.19 -3.63 11.13
N PRO A 13 -5.18 -3.82 12.46
CA PRO A 13 -4.67 -5.04 13.05
C PRO A 13 -5.60 -6.22 12.71
N THR A 14 -5.02 -7.37 12.41
CA THR A 14 -5.72 -8.62 12.11
C THR A 14 -5.07 -9.76 12.90
N GLY A 15 -5.51 -9.95 14.14
CA GLY A 15 -4.92 -10.94 15.05
C GLY A 15 -3.48 -10.59 15.42
N LEU A 16 -2.53 -11.43 15.02
CA LEU A 16 -1.10 -11.25 15.25
C LEU A 16 -0.40 -10.48 14.11
N GLU A 17 -1.15 -10.05 13.09
CA GLU A 17 -0.63 -9.35 11.92
C GLU A 17 -1.24 -7.97 11.76
N TRP A 18 -0.64 -7.19 10.87
CA TRP A 18 -1.12 -5.91 10.38
C TRP A 18 -1.46 -6.02 8.90
N MET A 19 -2.65 -5.52 8.58
CA MET A 19 -3.16 -5.42 7.22
C MET A 19 -3.12 -3.96 6.76
N ALA A 20 -2.46 -3.72 5.63
CA ALA A 20 -2.50 -2.45 4.91
C ALA A 20 -3.38 -2.59 3.66
N VAL A 21 -4.47 -1.83 3.62
CA VAL A 21 -5.32 -1.67 2.44
C VAL A 21 -4.86 -0.41 1.71
N VAL A 22 -4.28 -0.60 0.52
CA VAL A 22 -3.78 0.47 -0.34
C VAL A 22 -4.80 0.71 -1.45
N ALA A 23 -5.43 1.89 -1.48
CA ALA A 23 -6.46 2.23 -2.44
C ALA A 23 -6.13 3.54 -3.16
N ARG A 24 -6.53 3.64 -4.42
CA ARG A 24 -6.52 4.88 -5.20
C ARG A 24 -7.84 4.99 -5.95
N PRO A 25 -8.40 6.21 -6.13
CA PRO A 25 -9.64 6.37 -6.88
C PRO A 25 -9.55 5.69 -8.25
N LYS A 26 -10.59 4.96 -8.64
CA LYS A 26 -10.71 4.23 -9.92
C LYS A 26 -9.70 3.07 -10.11
N GLN A 27 -9.01 2.64 -9.06
CA GLN A 27 -8.16 1.45 -9.07
C GLN A 27 -8.64 0.41 -8.05
N ARG A 28 -8.37 -0.87 -8.34
CA ARG A 28 -8.64 -1.94 -7.38
C ARG A 28 -7.69 -1.79 -6.18
N PRO A 29 -8.20 -1.87 -4.94
CA PRO A 29 -7.34 -1.84 -3.76
C PRO A 29 -6.39 -3.04 -3.73
N ALA A 30 -5.19 -2.81 -3.21
CA ALA A 30 -4.26 -3.88 -2.85
C ALA A 30 -4.29 -4.13 -1.34
N LEU A 31 -4.14 -5.39 -0.96
CA LEU A 31 -4.05 -5.84 0.42
C LEU A 31 -2.64 -6.35 0.67
N ILE A 32 -2.01 -5.86 1.73
CA ILE A 32 -0.65 -6.19 2.11
C ILE A 32 -0.66 -6.62 3.58
N MET A 33 -0.10 -7.79 3.85
CA MET A 33 0.01 -8.36 5.20
C MET A 33 1.46 -8.25 5.69
N ALA A 34 1.64 -7.92 6.97
CA ALA A 34 2.92 -8.00 7.66
C ALA A 34 2.72 -8.30 9.15
N LEU A 35 3.73 -8.86 9.81
CA LEU A 35 3.67 -9.16 11.24
C LEU A 35 3.60 -7.87 12.09
N ASP A 36 4.21 -6.80 11.60
CA ASP A 36 4.34 -5.53 12.30
C ASP A 36 3.80 -4.36 11.49
N ARG A 37 3.37 -3.32 12.22
CA ARG A 37 2.75 -2.13 11.64
C ARG A 37 3.69 -1.40 10.70
N ASP A 38 4.95 -1.25 11.09
CA ASP A 38 5.95 -0.52 10.33
C ASP A 38 6.34 -1.27 9.04
N ALA A 39 6.45 -2.60 9.08
CA ALA A 39 6.64 -3.40 7.88
C ALA A 39 5.41 -3.36 6.96
N ALA A 40 4.18 -3.33 7.50
CA ALA A 40 2.98 -3.15 6.68
C ALA A 40 3.00 -1.80 5.93
N ILE A 41 3.49 -0.74 6.58
CA ILE A 41 3.67 0.58 5.97
C ILE A 41 4.79 0.55 4.92
N ALA A 42 5.97 0.02 5.26
CA ALA A 42 7.11 -0.05 4.35
C ALA A 42 6.78 -0.82 3.07
N LYS A 43 6.18 -2.01 3.21
CA LYS A 43 5.72 -2.81 2.06
C LYS A 43 4.66 -2.09 1.24
N ALA A 44 3.76 -1.34 1.87
CA ALA A 44 2.76 -0.56 1.16
C ALA A 44 3.39 0.58 0.34
N TYR A 45 4.38 1.28 0.88
CA TYR A 45 5.13 2.30 0.13
C TYR A 45 5.90 1.68 -1.05
N GLU A 46 6.65 0.60 -0.81
CA GLU A 46 7.35 -0.11 -1.89
C GLU A 46 6.41 -0.57 -3.01
N TRP A 47 5.23 -1.10 -2.65
CA TRP A 47 4.24 -1.51 -3.63
C TRP A 47 3.74 -0.34 -4.47
N ILE A 48 3.45 0.82 -3.84
CA ILE A 48 3.04 2.04 -4.55
C ILE A 48 4.13 2.51 -5.50
N ASP A 49 5.39 2.54 -5.05
CA ASP A 49 6.52 2.93 -5.88
C ASP A 49 6.69 2.03 -7.11
N ARG A 50 6.53 0.71 -6.93
CA ARG A 50 6.56 -0.25 -8.05
C ARG A 50 5.41 -0.05 -9.02
N GLN A 51 4.19 0.22 -8.54
CA GLN A 51 3.05 0.50 -9.42
C GLN A 51 3.26 1.75 -10.26
N LEU A 52 3.80 2.81 -9.65
CA LEU A 52 4.08 4.06 -10.35
C LEU A 52 5.24 3.91 -11.34
N ALA A 53 6.28 3.14 -11.00
CA ALA A 53 7.36 2.82 -11.92
C ALA A 53 6.87 1.99 -13.12
N SER A 54 6.00 0.99 -12.89
CA SER A 54 5.45 0.14 -13.94
C SER A 54 4.43 0.87 -14.83
N ASN A 55 3.78 1.92 -14.34
CA ASN A 55 2.81 2.71 -15.10
C ASN A 55 3.44 3.90 -15.84
N LYS A 56 4.77 4.06 -15.77
CA LYS A 56 5.50 5.01 -16.60
C LYS A 56 5.68 4.36 -17.97
N PRO A 57 5.04 4.84 -19.05
CA PRO A 57 5.39 4.37 -20.38
C PRO A 57 6.87 4.71 -20.60
N SER A 58 7.68 3.74 -21.01
CA SER A 58 9.00 4.03 -21.57
C SER A 58 8.82 5.11 -22.62
N ALA A 59 9.43 6.27 -22.37
CA ALA A 59 9.59 7.33 -23.37
C ALA A 59 10.71 6.96 -24.34
#